data_AF-A0A358IH44-F1
#
_entry.id   AF-A0A358IH44-F1
#
_cell.length_a   1.000
_cell.length_b   1.000
_cell.length_c   1.000
_cell.angle_alpha   90.00
_cell.angle_beta   90.00
_cell.angle_gamma   90.00
#
_symmetry.space_group_name_H-M   'P 1'
#
loop_
_entity.id
_entity.type
_entity.pdbx_description
1 polymer ?
#
loop_
_entity_poly.entity_id
_entity_poly.type
_entity_poly.pdbx_seq_one_letter_code
_entity_poly.pdbx_strand_id
1 'polypeptide(L)'
;MNPKRFARLKSALSRRQPDLTVLMDQVNKSHNFSAILRNCDAAGVLEVHVVPPADGLDLHHGTSAGTKKWVGINRHSGVANAIAEVKE
;
A
#
# COMPACT_ATOMS: atom_id res chain seq x y z
N MET A 1 -26.16 -2.02 -2.43
CA MET A 1 -25.07 -1.11 -2.00
C MET A 1 -25.69 0.19 -1.50
N ASN A 2 -25.35 0.66 -0.29
CA ASN A 2 -25.92 1.90 0.27
C ASN A 2 -25.43 3.14 -0.54
N PRO A 3 -26.31 4.06 -0.98
CA PRO A 3 -25.92 5.26 -1.73
C PRO A 3 -24.83 6.12 -1.06
N LYS A 4 -24.92 6.29 0.28
CA LYS A 4 -23.92 7.03 1.07
C LYS A 4 -22.55 6.34 1.03
N ARG A 5 -22.52 5.01 1.05
CA ARG A 5 -21.27 4.24 0.91
C ARG A 5 -20.71 4.38 -0.49
N PHE A 6 -21.55 4.26 -1.53
CA PHE A 6 -21.13 4.42 -2.92
C PHE A 6 -20.51 5.80 -3.17
N ALA A 7 -21.16 6.88 -2.70
CA ALA A 7 -20.66 8.24 -2.83
C ALA A 7 -19.29 8.44 -2.14
N ARG A 8 -19.11 7.86 -0.94
CA ARG A 8 -17.82 7.87 -0.23
C ARG A 8 -16.73 7.15 -1.02
N LEU A 9 -17.03 5.97 -1.57
CA LEU A 9 -16.08 5.21 -2.38
C LEU A 9 -15.69 5.96 -3.65
N LYS A 10 -16.67 6.52 -4.37
CA LYS A 10 -16.42 7.32 -5.58
C LYS A 10 -15.54 8.54 -5.26
N SER A 11 -15.81 9.22 -4.15
CA SER A 11 -15.05 10.37 -3.67
C SER A 11 -13.60 10.01 -3.29
N ALA A 12 -13.38 8.86 -2.64
CA ALA A 12 -12.05 8.38 -2.32
C ALA A 12 -11.27 8.00 -3.60
N LEU A 13 -11.92 7.29 -4.53
CA LEU A 13 -11.32 6.88 -5.79
C LEU A 13 -10.90 8.08 -6.66
N SER A 14 -11.71 9.14 -6.71
CA SER A 14 -11.41 10.35 -7.48
C SER A 14 -10.24 11.17 -6.92
N ARG A 15 -9.73 10.83 -5.72
CA ARG A 15 -8.56 11.45 -5.08
C ARG A 15 -7.34 10.54 -5.09
N ARG A 16 -7.38 9.41 -5.80
CA ARG A 16 -6.20 8.56 -5.95
C ARG A 16 -5.17 9.25 -6.83
N GLN A 17 -3.90 8.98 -6.54
CA GLN A 17 -2.73 9.50 -7.22
C GLN A 17 -1.96 8.31 -7.81
N PRO A 18 -2.30 7.85 -9.03
CA PRO A 18 -1.61 6.73 -9.66
C PRO A 18 -0.14 7.00 -9.96
N ASP A 19 0.25 8.27 -9.99
CA ASP A 19 1.61 8.78 -10.20
C ASP A 19 2.41 8.97 -8.89
N LEU A 20 1.80 8.69 -7.73
CA LEU A 20 2.44 8.71 -6.43
C LEU A 20 2.49 7.30 -5.84
N THR A 21 3.71 6.79 -5.62
CA THR A 21 3.93 5.50 -4.97
C THR A 21 4.97 5.58 -3.86
N VAL A 22 5.00 4.53 -3.02
CA VAL A 22 5.96 4.38 -1.92
C VAL A 22 6.63 3.01 -2.04
N LEU A 23 7.97 3.00 -2.00
CA LEU A 23 8.78 1.80 -1.87
C LEU A 23 9.20 1.61 -0.41
N MET A 24 8.87 0.47 0.18
CA MET A 24 9.29 0.05 1.51
C MET A 24 10.39 -1.00 1.39
N ASP A 25 11.59 -0.66 1.87
CA ASP A 25 12.73 -1.57 1.91
C ASP A 25 12.93 -2.17 3.30
N GLN A 26 12.78 -3.49 3.40
CA GLN A 26 13.00 -4.31 4.59
C GLN A 26 12.37 -3.77 5.89
N VAL A 27 11.16 -3.21 5.79
CA VAL A 27 10.37 -2.80 6.97
C VAL A 27 10.02 -4.06 7.78
N ASN A 28 10.72 -4.26 8.89
CA ASN A 28 10.72 -5.53 9.64
C ASN A 28 9.67 -5.61 10.76
N LYS A 29 8.96 -4.52 11.05
CA LYS A 29 7.87 -4.51 12.03
C LYS A 29 6.52 -4.39 11.34
N SER A 30 5.66 -5.39 11.52
CA SER A 30 4.32 -5.45 10.93
C SER A 30 3.43 -4.26 11.35
N HIS A 31 3.63 -3.69 12.55
CA HIS A 31 2.93 -2.48 12.99
C HIS A 31 3.33 -1.24 12.18
N ASN A 32 4.62 -1.07 11.88
CA ASN A 32 5.12 0.03 11.05
C ASN A 32 4.62 -0.10 9.62
N PHE A 33 4.70 -1.31 9.05
CA PHE A 33 4.14 -1.59 7.74
C PHE A 33 2.65 -1.24 7.66
N SER A 34 1.87 -1.63 8.66
CA SER A 34 0.45 -1.32 8.74
C SER A 34 0.18 0.19 8.86
N ALA A 35 1.01 0.93 9.61
CA ALA A 35 0.91 2.37 9.74
C ALA A 35 1.22 3.09 8.42
N ILE A 36 2.29 2.68 7.72
CA ILE A 36 2.66 3.22 6.41
C ILE A 36 1.53 3.02 5.40
N LEU A 37 0.93 1.82 5.33
CA LEU A 37 -0.21 1.56 4.44
C LEU A 37 -1.40 2.49 4.71
N ARG A 38 -1.75 2.71 5.98
CA ARG A 38 -2.84 3.63 6.35
C ARG A 38 -2.55 5.07 5.92
N ASN A 39 -1.29 5.51 6.05
CA ASN A 39 -0.88 6.82 5.57
C ASN A 39 -0.96 6.92 4.04
N CYS A 40 -0.57 5.85 3.33
CA CYS A 40 -0.68 5.78 1.87
C CYS A 40 -2.14 5.93 1.41
N ASP A 41 -3.07 5.20 2.02
CA ASP A 41 -4.51 5.30 1.73
C ASP A 41 -5.08 6.69 2.01
N ALA A 42 -4.67 7.32 3.11
CA ALA A 42 -5.05 8.68 3.48
C ALA A 42 -4.50 9.73 2.50
N ALA A 43 -3.28 9.54 2.01
CA ALA A 43 -2.63 10.42 1.04
C ALA A 43 -3.15 10.22 -0.39
N GLY A 44 -3.83 9.11 -0.69
CA GLY A 44 -4.34 8.82 -2.04
C GLY A 44 -3.43 7.93 -2.88
N VAL A 45 -2.36 7.36 -2.30
CA VAL A 45 -1.51 6.37 -2.98
C VAL A 45 -2.36 5.18 -3.44
N LEU A 46 -2.22 4.81 -4.70
CA LEU A 46 -2.97 3.69 -5.29
C LEU A 46 -2.31 2.35 -5.01
N GLU A 47 -0.98 2.30 -5.12
CA GLU A 47 -0.18 1.10 -4.94
C GLU A 47 1.17 1.40 -4.29
N VAL A 48 1.71 0.40 -3.60
CA VAL A 48 3.01 0.48 -2.93
C VAL A 48 3.89 -0.71 -3.33
N HIS A 49 5.20 -0.51 -3.27
CA HIS A 49 6.20 -1.52 -3.57
C HIS A 49 6.89 -1.95 -2.28
N VAL A 50 7.17 -3.25 -2.13
CA VAL A 50 7.71 -3.83 -0.89
C VAL A 50 8.82 -4.79 -1.20
N VAL A 51 10.00 -4.55 -0.63
CA VAL A 51 11.06 -5.55 -0.50
C VAL A 51 10.99 -6.08 0.94
N PRO A 52 10.54 -7.34 1.15
CA PRO A 52 10.38 -7.87 2.50
C PRO A 52 11.74 -8.13 3.17
N PRO A 53 11.81 -8.12 4.52
CA PRO A 53 12.96 -8.59 5.27
C PRO A 53 13.30 -10.05 4.95
N ALA A 54 14.57 -10.44 5.09
CA ALA A 54 15.02 -11.82 4.94
C ALA A 54 14.26 -12.81 5.84
N ASP A 55 13.95 -12.41 7.08
CA ASP A 55 13.18 -13.21 8.04
C ASP A 55 11.67 -13.27 7.72
N GLY A 56 11.28 -12.67 6.60
CA GLY A 56 9.89 -12.49 6.18
C GLY A 56 9.21 -11.29 6.84
N LEU A 57 8.09 -10.90 6.25
CA LEU A 57 7.17 -9.92 6.85
C LEU A 57 5.80 -10.56 6.94
N ASP A 58 5.35 -10.80 8.17
CA ASP A 58 4.01 -11.30 8.40
C ASP A 58 3.01 -10.17 8.14
N LEU A 59 2.43 -10.18 6.94
CA LEU A 59 1.35 -9.28 6.54
C LEU A 59 0.05 -9.76 7.17
N HIS A 60 -0.01 -9.75 8.51
CA HIS A 60 -1.18 -10.15 9.26
C HIS A 60 -2.42 -9.42 8.72
N HIS A 61 -3.43 -10.22 8.37
CA HIS A 61 -4.65 -9.81 7.65
C HIS A 61 -5.54 -8.81 8.43
N GLY A 62 -5.30 -8.59 9.72
CA GLY A 62 -6.17 -7.79 10.60
C GLY A 62 -5.67 -6.39 10.98
N THR A 63 -4.36 -6.11 10.93
CA THR A 63 -3.80 -4.89 11.56
C THR A 63 -3.82 -3.65 10.67
N SER A 64 -3.96 -3.79 9.35
CA SER A 64 -4.02 -2.65 8.44
C SER A 64 -5.41 -2.00 8.34
N ALA A 65 -6.33 -2.27 9.28
CA ALA A 65 -7.69 -1.71 9.29
C ALA A 65 -8.47 -1.90 7.96
N GLY A 66 -8.14 -2.93 7.18
CA GLY A 66 -8.74 -3.17 5.87
C GLY A 66 -8.14 -2.33 4.72
N THR A 67 -7.10 -1.54 4.96
CA THR A 67 -6.43 -0.71 3.95
C THR A 67 -5.85 -1.51 2.78
N LYS A 68 -5.48 -2.78 2.99
CA LYS A 68 -5.09 -3.72 1.92
C LYS A 68 -6.15 -3.91 0.82
N LYS A 69 -7.42 -3.55 1.08
CA LYS A 69 -8.50 -3.57 0.08
C LYS A 69 -8.46 -2.36 -0.87
N TRP A 70 -7.72 -1.32 -0.52
CA TRP A 70 -7.75 -0.01 -1.16
C TRP A 70 -6.41 0.44 -1.73
N VAL A 71 -5.30 -0.16 -1.27
CA VAL A 71 -3.95 0.09 -1.73
C VAL A 71 -3.34 -1.23 -2.20
N GLY A 72 -2.94 -1.29 -3.47
CA GLY A 72 -2.24 -2.43 -4.07
C GLY A 72 -0.85 -2.62 -3.47
N ILE A 73 -0.36 -3.86 -3.40
CA ILE A 73 0.96 -4.17 -2.84
C ILE A 73 1.73 -5.04 -3.83
N ASN A 74 2.77 -4.46 -4.40
CA ASN A 74 3.69 -5.10 -5.33
C ASN A 74 4.93 -5.58 -4.54
N ARG A 75 5.19 -6.89 -4.54
CA ARG A 75 6.31 -7.49 -3.79
C ARG A 75 7.49 -7.73 -4.70
N HIS A 76 8.68 -7.36 -4.23
CA HIS A 76 9.93 -7.40 -4.98
C HIS A 76 10.97 -8.24 -4.24
N SER A 77 11.81 -8.94 -5.00
CA SER A 77 12.95 -9.69 -4.46
C SER A 77 14.13 -8.79 -4.07
N GLY A 78 14.14 -7.53 -4.52
CA GLY A 78 15.19 -6.57 -4.20
C GLY A 78 14.84 -5.15 -4.65
N VAL A 79 15.53 -4.18 -4.06
CA VAL A 79 15.30 -2.73 -4.29
C VAL A 79 15.54 -2.34 -5.73
N ALA A 80 16.56 -2.91 -6.38
CA ALA A 80 16.86 -2.62 -7.79
C ALA A 80 15.70 -2.99 -8.72
N ASN A 81 15.08 -4.15 -8.50
CA ASN A 81 13.92 -4.61 -9.29
C ASN A 81 12.72 -3.70 -9.04
N ALA A 82 12.49 -3.32 -7.78
CA ALA A 82 11.40 -2.41 -7.43
C ALA A 82 11.56 -1.03 -8.08
N ILE A 83 12.78 -0.47 -8.07
CA ILE A 83 13.08 0.83 -8.69
C ILE A 83 12.93 0.75 -10.22
N ALA A 84 13.34 -0.36 -10.84
CA ALA A 84 13.19 -0.54 -12.28
C ALA A 84 11.71 -0.50 -12.69
N GLU A 85 10.83 -1.20 -11.95
CA GLU A 85 9.39 -1.20 -12.22
C GLU A 85 8.73 0.18 -12.00
N VAL A 86 9.14 0.92 -10.97
CA VAL A 86 8.56 2.25 -10.67
C VAL A 86 8.99 3.33 -11.67
N LYS A 87 10.08 3.12 -12.40
CA LYS A 87 10.62 4.10 -13.36
C LYS A 87 10.05 3.97 -14.76
N GLU A 88 9.38 2.87 -15.08
CA GLU A 88 8.65 2.69 -16.35
C GLU A 88 7.28 3.40 -16.32
#